data_AF-A0A533R986-F1
#
_entry.id   AF-A0A533R986-F1
#
_cell.length_a   1.000
_cell.length_b   1.000
_cell.length_c   1.000
_cell.angle_alpha   90.00
_cell.angle_beta   90.00
_cell.angle_gamma   90.00
#
_symmetry.space_group_name_H-M   'P 1'
#
loop_
_entity.id
_entity.type
_entity.pdbx_description
1 polymer ?
#
loop_
_entity_poly.entity_id
_entity_poly.type
_entity_poly.pdbx_seq_one_letter_code
_entity_poly.pdbx_strand_id
1 'polypeptide(L)'
;MFLAGCTALLPSSKEETVSPWHRFDQVKSAYDSIASGKTKSELKDLGFDLEGSPNLQILSYLDVATMIQFIPATELDPGLQECLQARGECRAYVLELQRLQTRRVGNFWSDFFNFRRKTDRTGWRFKALLVLVNDRVTYKLWSGTPSIETYKDERYPLGPLQGSGDKAGEKLFNLVF
;
A
#
# COMPACT_ATOMS: atom_id res chain seq x y z
N MET A 1 47.21 -18.92 -11.84
CA MET A 1 46.57 -17.77 -12.51
C MET A 1 45.25 -18.22 -13.11
N PHE A 2 44.15 -18.03 -12.40
CA PHE A 2 42.77 -18.00 -12.94
C PHE A 2 41.94 -17.15 -11.97
N LEU A 3 41.64 -15.92 -12.37
CA LEU A 3 40.75 -15.00 -11.67
C LEU A 3 39.31 -15.43 -11.95
N ALA A 4 38.69 -16.16 -11.03
CA ALA A 4 37.24 -16.36 -11.04
C ALA A 4 36.58 -15.05 -10.59
N GLY A 5 36.24 -14.20 -11.56
CA GLY A 5 35.51 -12.94 -11.31
C GLY A 5 34.05 -13.23 -10.93
N CYS A 6 33.62 -12.70 -9.78
CA CYS A 6 32.24 -12.76 -9.31
C CYS A 6 31.30 -12.01 -10.27
N THR A 7 30.58 -12.75 -11.13
CA THR A 7 29.65 -12.19 -12.12
C THR A 7 28.22 -11.93 -11.61
N ALA A 8 27.95 -12.01 -10.31
CA ALA A 8 26.58 -11.88 -9.79
C ALA A 8 26.48 -11.05 -8.51
N LEU A 9 26.55 -9.71 -8.62
CA LEU A 9 26.29 -8.79 -7.50
C LEU A 9 25.40 -7.60 -7.95
N LEU A 10 24.27 -7.89 -8.60
CA LEU A 10 23.24 -6.88 -8.78
C LEU A 10 22.31 -6.85 -7.55
N PRO A 11 22.17 -5.70 -6.87
CA PRO A 11 21.26 -5.60 -5.73
C PRO A 11 19.81 -5.67 -6.23
N SER A 12 19.06 -6.63 -5.70
CA SER A 12 17.61 -6.68 -5.80
C SER A 12 17.00 -6.24 -4.48
N SER A 13 15.94 -5.43 -4.52
CA SER A 13 15.15 -5.10 -3.33
C SER A 13 13.76 -5.70 -3.46
N LYS A 14 13.28 -6.29 -2.38
CA LYS A 14 11.92 -6.82 -2.28
C LYS A 14 11.18 -5.93 -1.28
N GLU A 15 10.08 -5.33 -1.72
CA GLU A 15 9.24 -4.51 -0.84
C GLU A 15 7.91 -5.24 -0.68
N GLU A 16 7.75 -5.87 0.48
CA GLU A 16 6.52 -6.55 0.86
C GLU A 16 5.90 -5.79 2.01
N THR A 17 4.72 -5.23 1.78
CA THR A 17 3.84 -4.90 2.90
C THR A 17 3.26 -6.22 3.37
N VAL A 18 3.38 -6.52 4.68
CA VAL A 18 2.99 -7.81 5.28
C VAL A 18 1.59 -8.18 4.79
N SER A 19 1.53 -9.12 3.84
CA SER A 19 0.30 -9.57 3.23
C SER A 19 0.36 -11.09 3.17
N PRO A 20 -0.65 -11.81 3.69
CA PRO A 20 -0.67 -13.27 3.68
C PRO A 20 -0.84 -13.84 2.26
N TRP A 21 -1.20 -13.00 1.29
CA TRP A 21 -1.46 -13.41 -0.09
C TRP A 21 -0.25 -13.21 -1.00
N HIS A 22 -0.08 -14.15 -1.93
CA HIS A 22 0.96 -14.06 -2.95
C HIS A 22 0.47 -13.40 -4.23
N ARG A 23 -0.82 -13.56 -4.53
CA ARG A 23 -1.44 -13.08 -5.78
C ARG A 23 -2.68 -12.24 -5.50
N PHE A 24 -2.96 -11.32 -6.42
CA PHE A 24 -4.11 -10.42 -6.34
C PHE A 24 -5.46 -11.16 -6.27
N ASP A 25 -5.63 -12.25 -7.00
CA ASP A 25 -6.86 -13.05 -7.02
C ASP A 25 -7.15 -13.69 -5.66
N GLN A 26 -6.12 -14.05 -4.89
CA GLN A 26 -6.29 -14.64 -3.57
C GLN A 26 -6.86 -13.63 -2.57
N VAL A 27 -6.30 -12.42 -2.53
CA VAL A 27 -6.82 -11.35 -1.67
C VAL A 27 -8.21 -10.91 -2.12
N LYS A 28 -8.46 -10.85 -3.45
CA LYS A 28 -9.77 -10.53 -3.99
C LYS A 28 -10.82 -11.57 -3.60
N SER A 29 -10.50 -12.85 -3.71
CA SER A 29 -11.40 -13.94 -3.32
C SER A 29 -11.70 -13.93 -1.81
N ALA A 30 -10.69 -13.69 -0.98
CA ALA A 30 -10.89 -13.53 0.46
C ALA A 30 -11.79 -12.32 0.77
N TYR A 31 -11.52 -11.17 0.13
CA TYR A 31 -12.35 -9.97 0.28
C TYR A 31 -13.81 -10.19 -0.17
N ASP A 32 -14.02 -10.93 -1.26
CA ASP A 32 -15.36 -11.21 -1.78
C ASP A 32 -16.20 -12.04 -0.80
N SER A 33 -15.56 -12.92 -0.03
CA SER A 33 -16.21 -13.73 1.01
C SER A 33 -16.67 -12.94 2.25
N ILE A 34 -16.26 -11.67 2.39
CA ILE A 34 -16.70 -10.81 3.48
C ILE A 34 -18.18 -10.45 3.29
N ALA A 35 -19.06 -11.01 4.10
CA ALA A 35 -20.47 -10.63 4.15
C ALA A 35 -20.73 -9.54 5.19
N SER A 36 -21.80 -8.77 5.01
CA SER A 36 -22.30 -7.86 6.04
C SER A 36 -22.63 -8.63 7.33
N GLY A 37 -22.43 -7.98 8.48
CA GLY A 37 -22.64 -8.57 9.81
C GLY A 37 -21.45 -9.35 10.37
N LYS A 38 -20.43 -9.67 9.55
CA LYS A 38 -19.21 -10.33 10.00
C LYS A 38 -18.47 -9.50 11.04
N THR A 39 -17.93 -10.18 12.04
CA THR A 39 -17.17 -9.58 13.14
C THR A 39 -15.70 -9.39 12.77
N LYS A 40 -15.00 -8.54 13.54
CA LYS A 40 -13.53 -8.42 13.46
C LYS A 40 -12.79 -9.75 13.53
N SER A 41 -13.23 -10.67 14.40
CA SER A 41 -12.61 -12.00 14.53
C SER A 41 -12.75 -12.81 13.24
N GLU A 42 -13.96 -12.83 12.64
CA GLU A 42 -14.17 -13.53 11.37
C GLU A 42 -13.39 -12.89 10.22
N LEU A 43 -13.19 -11.57 10.24
CA LEU A 43 -12.33 -10.89 9.27
C LEU A 43 -10.87 -11.31 9.41
N LYS A 44 -10.39 -11.45 10.65
CA LYS A 44 -9.04 -11.95 10.94
C LYS A 44 -8.84 -13.38 10.44
N ASP A 45 -9.83 -14.24 10.60
CA ASP A 45 -9.81 -15.61 10.06
C ASP A 45 -9.73 -15.63 8.52
N LEU A 46 -10.29 -14.61 7.86
CA LEU A 46 -10.17 -14.39 6.42
C LEU A 46 -8.85 -13.73 6.01
N GLY A 47 -7.97 -13.39 6.95
CA GLY A 47 -6.68 -12.73 6.70
C GLY A 47 -6.68 -11.20 6.78
N PHE A 48 -7.81 -10.58 7.16
CA PHE A 48 -7.94 -9.14 7.36
C PHE A 48 -7.91 -8.81 8.86
N ASP A 49 -6.70 -8.71 9.43
CA ASP A 49 -6.52 -8.33 10.83
C ASP A 49 -6.66 -6.80 10.99
N LEU A 50 -7.72 -6.35 11.66
CA LEU A 50 -8.03 -4.92 11.88
C LEU A 50 -7.39 -4.35 13.16
N GLU A 51 -6.51 -5.09 13.82
CA GLU A 51 -5.85 -4.66 15.06
C GLU A 51 -4.33 -4.79 14.96
N GLY A 52 -3.85 -5.88 14.35
CA GLY A 52 -2.42 -6.19 14.25
C GLY A 52 -1.76 -5.85 12.91
N SER A 53 -2.52 -5.47 11.88
CA SER A 53 -1.95 -5.23 10.55
C SER A 53 -1.11 -3.94 10.51
N PRO A 54 0.11 -3.97 9.94
CA PRO A 54 0.90 -2.77 9.74
C PRO A 54 0.25 -1.86 8.70
N ASN A 55 0.49 -0.54 8.81
CA ASN A 55 -0.03 0.48 7.89
C ASN A 55 -1.58 0.51 7.77
N LEU A 56 -2.30 0.00 8.78
CA LEU A 56 -3.75 0.11 8.88
C LEU A 56 -4.14 1.54 9.24
N GLN A 57 -5.06 2.15 8.47
CA GLN A 57 -5.66 3.44 8.85
C GLN A 57 -7.02 3.19 9.47
N ILE A 58 -7.26 3.80 10.64
CA ILE A 58 -8.54 3.77 11.34
C ILE A 58 -9.16 5.15 11.22
N LEU A 59 -10.35 5.19 10.65
CA LEU A 59 -11.11 6.40 10.34
C LEU A 59 -12.32 6.49 11.25
N SER A 60 -12.58 7.70 11.74
CA SER A 60 -13.78 8.03 12.50
C SER A 60 -14.99 8.21 11.57
N TYR A 61 -16.19 8.26 12.15
CA TYR A 61 -17.40 8.59 11.39
C TYR A 61 -17.34 9.97 10.70
N LEU A 62 -16.56 10.92 11.21
CA LEU A 62 -16.37 12.24 10.58
C LEU A 62 -15.52 12.16 9.32
N ASP A 63 -14.49 11.31 9.33
CA ASP A 63 -13.66 11.04 8.15
C ASP A 63 -14.52 10.37 7.06
N VAL A 64 -15.33 9.38 7.46
CA VAL A 64 -16.30 8.73 6.55
C VAL A 64 -17.28 9.75 5.98
N ALA A 65 -17.88 10.61 6.82
CA ALA A 65 -18.79 11.66 6.39
C ALA A 65 -18.15 12.61 5.38
N THR A 66 -16.88 12.96 5.58
CA THR A 66 -16.11 13.83 4.68
C THR A 66 -15.88 13.15 3.32
N MET A 67 -15.64 11.84 3.27
CA MET A 67 -15.45 11.11 2.01
C MET A 67 -16.72 11.07 1.14
N ILE A 68 -17.90 11.10 1.77
CA ILE A 68 -19.19 10.94 1.09
C ILE A 68 -20.02 12.23 1.07
N GLN A 69 -19.45 13.37 1.48
CA GLN A 69 -20.18 14.64 1.67
C GLN A 69 -20.90 15.16 0.41
N PHE A 70 -20.45 14.74 -0.78
CA PHE A 70 -21.02 15.13 -2.07
C PHE A 70 -22.04 14.13 -2.62
N ILE A 71 -22.27 13.01 -1.92
CA ILE A 71 -23.26 12.00 -2.30
C ILE A 71 -24.58 12.32 -1.58
N PRO A 72 -25.71 12.48 -2.29
CA PRO A 72 -27.01 12.68 -1.66
C PRO A 72 -27.35 11.52 -0.72
N ALA A 73 -27.94 11.81 0.44
CA ALA A 73 -28.29 10.78 1.43
C ALA A 73 -29.19 9.67 0.86
N THR A 74 -30.05 10.00 -0.12
CA THR A 74 -30.94 9.04 -0.82
C THR A 74 -30.21 8.04 -1.70
N GLU A 75 -28.99 8.36 -2.13
CA GLU A 75 -28.15 7.51 -2.98
C GLU A 75 -27.08 6.76 -2.17
N LEU A 76 -26.99 7.05 -0.87
CA LEU A 76 -26.01 6.47 0.01
C LEU A 76 -26.36 5.01 0.37
N ASP A 77 -25.35 4.14 0.35
CA ASP A 77 -25.51 2.75 0.76
C ASP A 77 -26.06 2.65 2.20
N PRO A 78 -27.01 1.73 2.49
CA PRO A 78 -27.58 1.59 3.83
C PRO A 78 -26.54 1.37 4.94
N GLY A 79 -25.44 0.66 4.65
CA GLY A 79 -24.38 0.42 5.64
C GLY A 79 -23.57 1.68 5.97
N LEU A 80 -23.45 2.62 5.03
CA LEU A 80 -22.85 3.93 5.26
C LEU A 80 -23.82 4.84 6.02
N GLN A 81 -25.13 4.79 5.71
CA GLN A 81 -26.14 5.50 6.49
C GLN A 81 -26.13 5.05 7.96
N GLU A 82 -26.08 3.74 8.20
CA GLU A 82 -25.98 3.15 9.54
C GLU A 82 -24.75 3.66 10.29
N CYS A 83 -23.59 3.71 9.63
CA CYS A 83 -22.36 4.26 10.20
C CYS A 83 -22.53 5.72 10.67
N LEU A 84 -23.08 6.58 9.83
CA LEU A 84 -23.28 7.99 10.18
C LEU A 84 -24.25 8.18 11.35
N GLN A 85 -25.28 7.32 11.44
CA GLN A 85 -26.23 7.32 12.54
C GLN A 85 -25.61 6.81 13.85
N ALA A 86 -24.73 5.81 13.78
CA ALA A 86 -24.09 5.19 14.94
C ALA A 86 -22.98 6.05 15.59
N ARG A 87 -22.47 7.07 14.89
CA ARG A 87 -21.48 8.05 15.40
C ARG A 87 -20.25 7.37 16.00
N GLY A 88 -20.08 7.42 17.33
CA GLY A 88 -18.91 6.90 18.03
C GLY A 88 -18.70 5.39 17.90
N GLU A 89 -19.77 4.65 17.59
CA GLU A 89 -19.71 3.20 17.37
C GLU A 89 -19.32 2.84 15.94
N CYS A 90 -19.25 3.80 15.02
CA CYS A 90 -18.75 3.58 13.67
C CYS A 90 -17.25 3.80 13.57
N ARG A 91 -16.54 2.82 13.00
CA ARG A 91 -15.15 2.94 12.56
C ARG A 91 -15.00 2.39 11.15
N ALA A 92 -14.25 3.09 10.31
CA ALA A 92 -13.82 2.57 9.03
C ALA A 92 -12.33 2.21 9.05
N TYR A 93 -11.97 1.14 8.37
CA TYR A 93 -10.62 0.60 8.34
C TYR A 93 -10.15 0.55 6.89
N VAL A 94 -9.02 1.19 6.63
CA VAL A 94 -8.38 1.18 5.31
C VAL A 94 -7.16 0.29 5.37
N LEU A 95 -7.20 -0.81 4.62
CA LEU A 95 -6.08 -1.74 4.48
C LEU A 95 -5.43 -1.53 3.13
N GLU A 96 -4.12 -1.28 3.12
CA GLU A 96 -3.31 -1.23 1.91
C GLU A 96 -2.37 -2.43 1.88
N LEU A 97 -2.73 -3.40 1.03
CA LEU A 97 -2.00 -4.64 0.84
C LEU A 97 -1.26 -4.55 -0.49
N GLN A 98 0.03 -4.88 -0.50
CA GLN A 98 0.80 -4.89 -1.73
C GLN A 98 1.95 -5.87 -1.64
N ARG A 99 2.30 -6.40 -2.81
CA ARG A 99 3.49 -7.21 -2.99
C ARG A 99 4.22 -6.70 -4.21
N LEU A 100 5.36 -6.04 -3.99
CA LEU A 100 6.16 -5.43 -5.03
C LEU A 100 7.54 -6.07 -5.08
N GLN A 101 7.94 -6.52 -6.27
CA GLN A 101 9.28 -6.98 -6.54
C GLN A 101 10.00 -5.93 -7.38
N THR A 102 11.13 -5.45 -6.87
CA THR A 102 11.97 -4.48 -7.56
C THR A 102 13.28 -5.13 -7.98
N ARG A 103 13.55 -5.17 -9.29
CA ARG A 103 14.81 -5.67 -9.85
C ARG A 103 15.57 -4.51 -10.47
N ARG A 104 16.84 -4.34 -10.08
CA ARG A 104 17.77 -3.46 -10.80
C ARG A 104 18.23 -4.18 -12.06
N VAL A 105 18.15 -3.50 -13.20
CA VAL A 105 18.56 -4.05 -14.50
C VAL A 105 19.74 -3.24 -15.01
N GLY A 106 20.96 -3.79 -15.04
CA GLY A 106 22.15 -3.05 -15.49
C GLY A 106 23.46 -3.84 -15.37
N ASN A 107 24.54 -3.35 -15.99
CA ASN A 107 25.86 -3.97 -15.94
C ASN A 107 26.77 -3.15 -15.01
N PHE A 108 27.40 -3.78 -14.02
CA PHE A 108 28.19 -3.13 -12.96
C PHE A 108 29.32 -2.21 -13.51
N TRP A 109 29.92 -2.55 -14.65
CA TRP A 109 31.08 -1.82 -15.19
C TRP A 109 30.76 -0.48 -15.86
N SER A 110 29.50 -0.22 -16.25
CA SER A 110 29.03 1.14 -16.61
C SER A 110 28.47 1.91 -15.40
N ASP A 111 28.34 1.25 -14.24
CA ASP A 111 27.70 1.73 -13.02
C ASP A 111 28.70 2.25 -11.97
N PHE A 112 30.01 2.18 -12.20
CA PHE A 112 31.03 2.71 -11.26
C PHE A 112 30.86 4.21 -10.96
N PHE A 113 30.15 4.94 -11.82
CA PHE A 113 29.81 6.35 -11.61
C PHE A 113 28.32 6.63 -11.31
N ASN A 114 27.48 5.61 -11.16
CA ASN A 114 26.06 5.72 -10.78
C ASN A 114 25.22 6.73 -11.63
N PHE A 115 25.64 7.05 -12.86
CA PHE A 115 25.01 8.06 -13.71
C PHE A 115 23.63 7.65 -14.27
N ARG A 116 23.25 6.38 -14.16
CA ARG A 116 21.96 5.88 -14.66
C ARG A 116 21.49 4.70 -13.82
N ARG A 117 20.22 4.69 -13.42
CA ARG A 117 19.59 3.61 -12.66
C ARG A 117 18.34 3.15 -13.39
N LYS A 118 18.37 1.91 -13.87
CA LYS A 118 17.21 1.24 -14.45
C LYS A 118 16.61 0.28 -13.44
N THR A 119 15.33 0.48 -13.15
CA THR A 119 14.58 -0.26 -12.16
C THR A 119 13.33 -0.84 -12.80
N ASP A 120 13.18 -2.15 -12.70
CA ASP A 120 11.97 -2.85 -13.10
C ASP A 120 11.16 -3.22 -11.85
N ARG A 121 9.88 -2.86 -11.83
CA ARG A 121 8.97 -3.12 -10.72
C ARG A 121 7.79 -3.94 -11.22
N THR A 122 7.60 -5.08 -10.59
CA THR A 122 6.47 -5.97 -10.84
C THR A 122 5.69 -6.23 -9.55
N GLY A 123 4.40 -6.53 -9.63
CA GLY A 123 3.62 -6.88 -8.44
C GLY A 123 2.14 -6.57 -8.54
N TRP A 124 1.51 -6.39 -7.38
CA TRP A 124 0.11 -6.00 -7.27
C TRP A 124 -0.13 -5.12 -6.05
N ARG A 125 -1.25 -4.39 -6.08
CA ARG A 125 -1.74 -3.58 -4.96
C ARG A 125 -3.23 -3.79 -4.78
N PHE A 126 -3.68 -3.88 -3.54
CA PHE A 126 -5.07 -4.02 -3.15
C PHE A 126 -5.35 -3.08 -1.98
N LYS A 127 -6.40 -2.28 -2.10
CA LYS A 127 -6.86 -1.35 -1.08
C LYS A 127 -8.29 -1.69 -0.70
N ALA A 128 -8.51 -2.00 0.57
CA ALA A 128 -9.83 -2.29 1.11
C ALA A 128 -10.27 -1.19 2.07
N LEU A 129 -11.53 -0.81 1.99
CA LEU A 129 -12.25 -0.01 2.97
C LEU A 129 -13.33 -0.89 3.59
N LEU A 130 -13.24 -1.11 4.90
CA LEU A 130 -14.24 -1.86 5.67
C LEU A 130 -14.85 -0.92 6.70
N VAL A 131 -16.15 -0.72 6.64
CA VAL A 131 -16.89 0.10 7.61
C VAL A 131 -17.60 -0.83 8.57
N LEU A 132 -17.34 -0.62 9.86
CA LEU A 132 -17.89 -1.43 10.94
C LEU A 132 -18.69 -0.55 11.89
N VAL A 133 -19.82 -1.06 12.34
CA VAL A 133 -20.63 -0.52 13.44
C VAL A 133 -20.71 -1.60 14.52
N ASN A 134 -20.39 -1.26 15.77
CA ASN A 134 -20.33 -2.23 16.88
C ASN A 134 -19.49 -3.48 16.53
N ASP A 135 -18.33 -3.26 15.90
CA ASP A 135 -17.40 -4.30 15.43
C ASP A 135 -17.98 -5.30 14.40
N ARG A 136 -19.06 -4.93 13.71
CA ARG A 136 -19.67 -5.70 12.62
C ARG A 136 -19.64 -4.94 11.30
N VAL A 137 -19.30 -5.63 10.21
CA VAL A 137 -19.22 -5.03 8.87
C VAL A 137 -20.60 -4.56 8.41
N THR A 138 -20.75 -3.26 8.14
CA THR A 138 -21.97 -2.70 7.55
C THR A 138 -21.76 -2.36 6.07
N TYR A 139 -20.55 -1.94 5.69
CA TYR A 139 -20.21 -1.61 4.32
C TYR A 139 -18.77 -2.04 3.97
N LYS A 140 -18.54 -2.39 2.70
CA LYS A 140 -17.22 -2.72 2.17
C LYS A 140 -17.01 -2.14 0.78
N LEU A 141 -15.84 -1.57 0.53
CA LEU A 141 -15.40 -1.13 -0.79
C LEU A 141 -13.94 -1.56 -1.03
N TRP A 142 -13.57 -1.85 -2.26
CA TRP A 142 -12.19 -2.15 -2.62
C TRP A 142 -11.77 -1.42 -3.90
N SER A 143 -10.47 -1.23 -4.04
CA SER A 143 -9.81 -0.79 -5.27
C SER A 143 -8.43 -1.42 -5.35
N GLY A 144 -7.75 -1.34 -6.50
CA GLY A 144 -6.40 -1.89 -6.61
C GLY A 144 -5.88 -1.99 -8.03
N THR A 145 -4.68 -2.54 -8.14
CA THR A 145 -3.98 -2.80 -9.40
C THR A 145 -3.56 -4.27 -9.43
N PRO A 146 -4.24 -5.11 -10.23
CA PRO A 146 -3.98 -6.56 -10.26
C PRO A 146 -2.60 -6.94 -10.79
N SER A 147 -2.09 -6.16 -11.74
CA SER A 147 -0.77 -6.34 -12.33
C SER A 147 -0.10 -4.98 -12.46
N ILE A 148 1.02 -4.83 -11.75
CA ILE A 148 1.93 -3.69 -11.85
C ILE A 148 3.12 -4.18 -12.65
N GLU A 149 3.44 -3.45 -13.73
CA GLU A 149 4.67 -3.59 -14.50
C GLU A 149 5.15 -2.17 -14.78
N THR A 150 6.30 -1.79 -14.23
CA THR A 150 6.81 -0.43 -14.36
C THR A 150 8.31 -0.44 -14.56
N TYR A 151 8.73 0.12 -15.69
CA TYR A 151 10.12 0.36 -16.01
C TYR A 151 10.48 1.82 -15.73
N LYS A 152 11.45 2.05 -14.84
CA LYS A 152 12.01 3.38 -14.55
C LYS A 152 13.44 3.46 -14.99
N ASP A 153 13.81 4.55 -15.67
CA ASP A 153 15.16 4.85 -16.14
C ASP A 153 15.55 6.25 -15.65
N GLU A 154 16.26 6.31 -14.55
CA GLU A 154 16.68 7.55 -13.89
C GLU A 154 18.12 7.86 -14.26
N ARG A 155 18.44 9.13 -14.57
CA ARG A 155 19.81 9.57 -14.88
C ARG A 155 20.28 10.54 -13.79
N TYR A 156 21.47 10.31 -13.26
CA TYR A 156 22.11 11.12 -12.21
C TYR A 156 23.36 11.77 -12.77
N PRO A 157 23.24 12.83 -13.57
CA PRO A 157 24.37 13.43 -14.28
C PRO A 157 25.50 13.94 -13.36
N LEU A 158 25.22 14.19 -12.08
CA LEU A 158 26.22 14.65 -11.10
C LEU A 158 26.77 13.53 -10.20
N GLY A 159 26.42 12.27 -10.46
CA GLY A 159 26.94 11.12 -9.72
C GLY A 159 26.45 11.05 -8.25
N PRO A 160 27.12 10.26 -7.39
CA PRO A 160 26.64 9.90 -6.04
C PRO A 160 26.48 11.07 -5.06
N LEU A 161 27.03 12.25 -5.34
CA LEU A 161 26.91 13.44 -4.51
C LEU A 161 25.55 14.16 -4.66
N GLN A 162 24.78 13.82 -5.68
CA GLN A 162 23.50 14.47 -5.96
C GLN A 162 22.39 14.09 -4.96
N GLY A 163 22.49 12.93 -4.28
CA GLY A 163 21.51 12.47 -3.29
C GLY A 163 21.67 13.04 -1.87
N SER A 164 22.76 13.74 -1.60
CA SER A 164 23.07 14.35 -0.28
C SER A 164 22.44 15.72 -0.07
N GLY A 165 21.95 16.37 -1.12
CA GLY A 165 21.32 17.70 -1.07
C GLY A 165 19.87 17.67 -0.58
N ASP A 166 19.08 16.69 -1.00
CA ASP A 166 17.63 16.65 -0.72
C ASP A 166 17.32 16.40 0.77
N LYS A 167 18.13 15.57 1.46
CA LYS A 167 17.94 15.31 2.90
C LYS A 167 18.45 16.46 3.79
N ALA A 168 19.33 17.32 3.28
CA ALA A 168 19.80 18.49 4.00
C ALA A 168 18.82 19.67 3.86
N GLY A 169 18.20 19.82 2.67
CA GLY A 169 17.14 20.81 2.43
C GLY A 169 15.88 20.54 3.25
N GLU A 170 15.47 19.27 3.39
CA GLU A 170 14.28 18.90 4.16
C GLU A 170 14.47 19.07 5.68
N LYS A 171 15.69 18.86 6.19
CA LYS A 171 16.03 19.15 7.60
C LYS A 171 16.17 20.64 7.91
N LEU A 172 16.59 21.46 6.95
CA LEU A 172 16.67 22.93 7.13
C LEU A 172 15.29 23.59 7.06
N PHE A 173 14.34 23.05 6.28
CA PHE A 173 12.98 23.58 6.21
C PHE A 173 12.17 23.30 7.49
N ASN A 174 12.36 22.15 8.14
CA ASN A 174 11.73 21.80 9.43
C ASN A 174 12.41 22.41 10.68
N LEU A 175 13.44 23.24 10.50
CA LEU A 175 14.11 23.97 11.57
C LEU A 175 13.88 25.49 11.51
N VAL A 176 13.15 25.96 10.49
CA VAL A 176 12.84 27.39 10.27
C VAL A 176 11.32 27.65 10.29
N PHE A 177 10.50 26.64 10.56
CA PHE A 177 9.08 26.76 10.89
C PHE A 177 8.72 25.89 12.09
#